data_AF-A0A6G3QKQ1-F1
#
_entry.id   AF-A0A6G3QKQ1-F1
#
_cell.length_a   1.000
_cell.length_b   1.000
_cell.length_c   1.000
_cell.angle_alpha   90.00
_cell.angle_beta   90.00
_cell.angle_gamma   90.00
#
_symmetry.space_group_name_H-M   'P 1'
#
loop_
_entity.id
_entity.type
_entity.pdbx_description
1 polymer ?
#
loop_
_entity_poly.entity_id
_entity_poly.type
_entity_poly.pdbx_seq_one_letter_code
_entity_poly.pdbx_strand_id
1 'polypeptide(L)'
;MPYQATTAFRWTERAFHLIESGGMQTGVVVGEGVLTATVGGPCPRCGHQLVDRQVGQAVTAVRGGHSGEPLPRTVVIDVSCGCGEPHTGAPEQVTGCGVAFRVQLVLDAGNPDEAAP
;
A
#
# COMPACT_ATOMS: atom_id res chain seq x y z
N MET A 1 -13.48 -16.49 8.72
CA MET A 1 -12.17 -16.77 9.37
C MET A 1 -11.99 -15.90 10.61
N PRO A 2 -11.25 -16.34 11.66
CA PRO A 2 -11.11 -15.56 12.89
C PRO A 2 -10.13 -14.39 12.74
N TYR A 3 -10.33 -13.35 13.54
CA TYR A 3 -9.40 -12.24 13.68
C TYR A 3 -8.06 -12.74 14.25
N GLN A 4 -6.96 -12.19 13.74
CA GLN A 4 -5.64 -12.37 14.33
C GLN A 4 -4.76 -11.18 13.94
N ALA A 5 -4.26 -10.45 14.92
CA ALA A 5 -3.24 -9.44 14.68
C ALA A 5 -1.93 -10.14 14.24
N THR A 6 -1.46 -9.89 13.02
CA THR A 6 -0.24 -10.55 12.51
C THR A 6 0.44 -9.73 11.41
N THR A 7 1.77 -9.70 11.47
CA THR A 7 2.69 -9.09 10.50
C THR A 7 3.63 -10.13 9.87
N ALA A 8 3.27 -11.42 9.92
CA ALA A 8 4.14 -12.50 9.47
C ALA A 8 4.54 -12.31 7.99
N PHE A 9 5.83 -12.49 7.71
CA PHE A 9 6.43 -12.22 6.38
C PHE A 9 5.73 -12.93 5.22
N ARG A 10 5.18 -14.13 5.44
CA ARG A 10 4.38 -14.87 4.45
C ARG A 10 3.22 -14.07 3.84
N TRP A 11 2.68 -13.09 4.56
CA TRP A 11 1.61 -12.23 4.04
C TRP A 11 2.14 -11.16 3.09
N THR A 12 3.38 -10.71 3.30
CA THR A 12 4.13 -9.86 2.36
C THR A 12 4.45 -10.66 1.10
N GLU A 13 4.97 -11.88 1.22
CA GLU A 13 5.24 -12.77 0.06
C GLU A 13 3.96 -13.06 -0.74
N ARG A 14 2.86 -13.36 -0.05
CA ARG A 14 1.59 -13.63 -0.72
C ARG A 14 0.99 -12.40 -1.38
N ALA A 15 1.13 -11.22 -0.77
CA ALA A 15 0.73 -9.96 -1.40
C ALA A 15 1.57 -9.69 -2.65
N PHE A 16 2.89 -9.93 -2.59
CA PHE A 16 3.78 -9.82 -3.74
C PHE A 16 3.32 -10.71 -4.90
N HIS A 17 3.02 -11.98 -4.66
CA HIS A 17 2.47 -12.87 -5.69
C HIS A 17 1.11 -12.42 -6.23
N LEU A 18 0.24 -11.84 -5.40
CA LEU A 18 -1.02 -11.25 -5.87
C LEU A 18 -0.79 -10.06 -6.78
N ILE A 19 0.24 -9.25 -6.52
CA ILE A 19 0.63 -8.14 -7.38
C ILE A 19 1.19 -8.66 -8.71
N GLU A 20 2.13 -9.61 -8.67
CA GLU A 20 2.73 -10.22 -9.86
C GLU A 20 1.69 -10.89 -10.77
N SER A 21 0.68 -11.54 -10.19
CA SER A 21 -0.40 -12.20 -10.92
C SER A 21 -1.52 -11.24 -11.36
N GLY A 22 -1.44 -9.95 -11.02
CA GLY A 22 -2.47 -8.95 -11.33
C GLY A 22 -3.74 -9.04 -10.46
N GLY A 23 -3.75 -9.90 -9.44
CA GLY A 23 -4.85 -10.01 -8.48
C GLY A 23 -4.92 -8.82 -7.52
N MET A 24 -3.78 -8.17 -7.24
CA MET A 24 -3.69 -6.96 -6.43
C MET A 24 -3.07 -5.83 -7.23
N GLN A 25 -3.75 -4.70 -7.28
CA GLN A 25 -3.33 -3.50 -7.98
C GLN A 25 -2.66 -2.53 -7.02
N THR A 26 -1.61 -1.91 -7.51
CA THR A 26 -0.83 -0.90 -6.78
C THR A 26 -0.79 0.38 -7.60
N GLY A 27 -0.99 1.52 -6.96
CA GLY A 27 -0.90 2.82 -7.59
C GLY A 27 -0.18 3.81 -6.68
N VAL A 28 0.63 4.67 -7.29
CA VAL A 28 1.24 5.80 -6.61
C VAL A 28 1.07 7.05 -7.46
N VAL A 29 0.60 8.12 -6.84
CA VAL A 29 0.41 9.43 -7.49
C VAL A 29 1.08 10.49 -6.63
N VAL A 30 1.89 11.33 -7.24
CA VAL A 30 2.47 12.51 -6.59
C VAL A 30 1.79 13.74 -7.15
N GLY A 31 1.06 14.47 -6.31
CA GLY A 31 0.38 15.72 -6.67
C GLY A 31 0.70 16.80 -5.65
N GLU A 32 1.09 17.99 -6.10
CA GLU A 32 1.41 19.14 -5.24
C GLU A 32 2.41 18.82 -4.09
N GLY A 33 3.36 17.91 -4.33
CA GLY A 33 4.34 17.48 -3.33
C GLY A 33 3.81 16.45 -2.31
N VAL A 34 2.56 16.00 -2.45
CA VAL A 34 1.92 14.98 -1.63
C VAL A 34 1.94 13.64 -2.38
N LEU A 35 2.45 12.61 -1.71
CA LEU A 35 2.44 11.25 -2.23
C LEU A 35 1.17 10.54 -1.76
N THR A 36 0.39 10.04 -2.70
CA THR A 36 -0.75 9.17 -2.43
C THR A 36 -0.45 7.78 -2.96
N ALA A 37 -0.40 6.81 -2.06
CA ALA A 37 -0.29 5.39 -2.37
C ALA A 37 -1.66 4.72 -2.26
N THR A 38 -1.99 3.85 -3.21
CA THR A 38 -3.22 3.05 -3.20
C THR A 38 -2.89 1.59 -3.48
N VAL A 39 -3.44 0.69 -2.67
CA VAL A 39 -3.36 -0.76 -2.87
C VAL A 39 -4.77 -1.32 -2.83
N GLY A 40 -5.16 -2.06 -3.85
CA GLY A 40 -6.50 -2.64 -3.97
C GLY A 40 -6.44 -4.07 -4.47
N GLY A 41 -7.19 -4.98 -3.86
CA GLY A 41 -7.19 -6.39 -4.25
C GLY A 41 -7.74 -7.32 -3.17
N PRO A 42 -7.68 -8.64 -3.37
CA PRO A 42 -8.03 -9.60 -2.34
C PRO A 42 -6.98 -9.59 -1.24
N CYS A 43 -7.43 -9.63 0.00
CA CYS A 43 -6.57 -9.76 1.16
C CYS A 43 -5.76 -11.07 1.07
N PRO A 44 -4.42 -11.04 1.28
CA PRO A 44 -3.59 -12.24 1.22
C PRO A 44 -3.96 -13.28 2.29
N ARG A 45 -4.71 -12.88 3.32
CA ARG A 45 -5.15 -13.79 4.38
C ARG A 45 -6.61 -14.22 4.26
N CYS A 46 -7.55 -13.28 4.15
CA CYS A 46 -8.98 -13.61 4.11
C CYS A 46 -9.57 -13.76 2.71
N GLY A 47 -8.87 -13.31 1.68
CA GLY A 47 -9.36 -13.30 0.30
C GLY A 47 -10.43 -12.24 0.00
N HIS A 48 -10.95 -11.54 1.00
CA HIS A 48 -11.92 -10.46 0.79
C HIS A 48 -11.27 -9.23 0.17
N GLN A 49 -12.06 -8.47 -0.59
CA GLN A 49 -11.60 -7.25 -1.20
C GLN A 49 -11.20 -6.22 -0.13
N LEU A 50 -10.03 -5.63 -0.29
CA LEU A 50 -9.56 -4.47 0.46
C LEU A 50 -9.16 -3.36 -0.51
N VAL A 51 -9.27 -2.13 -0.02
CA VAL A 51 -8.65 -0.95 -0.62
C VAL A 51 -8.01 -0.19 0.52
N ASP A 52 -6.70 0.01 0.44
CA ASP A 52 -5.95 0.83 1.37
C ASP A 52 -5.40 2.04 0.61
N ARG A 53 -5.69 3.23 1.12
CA ARG A 53 -5.25 4.51 0.54
C ARG A 53 -4.49 5.27 1.61
N GLN A 54 -3.20 5.42 1.39
CA GLN A 54 -2.31 6.12 2.30
C GLN A 54 -1.85 7.42 1.67
N VAL A 55 -2.13 8.53 2.36
CA VAL A 55 -1.57 9.83 2.01
C VAL A 55 -0.32 10.02 2.85
N GLY A 56 0.84 9.92 2.21
CA GLY A 56 2.11 10.24 2.84
C GLY A 56 2.25 11.74 3.02
N GLN A 57 2.71 12.19 4.18
CA GLN A 57 3.22 13.56 4.31
C GLN A 57 4.57 13.65 3.60
N ALA A 58 4.80 14.81 2.96
CA ALA A 58 5.97 15.22 2.19
C ALA A 58 7.19 14.31 2.37
N VAL A 59 7.72 13.85 1.23
CA VAL A 59 8.96 13.08 1.09
C VAL A 59 10.06 13.83 1.84
N THR A 60 10.31 13.45 3.09
CA THR A 60 11.28 14.09 3.99
C THR A 60 12.65 13.46 3.80
N ALA A 61 13.09 13.43 2.55
CA ALA A 61 14.48 13.68 2.19
C ALA A 61 14.38 14.99 1.39
N VAL A 62 14.75 16.17 1.88
CA VAL A 62 16.07 16.55 2.36
C VAL A 62 15.91 17.80 3.24
N ARG A 63 15.96 17.65 4.57
CA ARG A 63 16.25 18.80 5.47
C ARG A 63 17.44 18.44 6.35
N GLY A 64 18.56 18.17 5.68
CA GLY A 64 19.79 17.75 6.32
C GLY A 64 20.96 17.74 5.34
N GLY A 65 21.34 18.93 4.85
CA GLY A 65 22.65 19.17 4.24
C GLY A 65 22.76 18.87 2.74
N HIS A 66 22.87 19.95 1.95
CA HIS A 66 23.47 20.01 0.61
C HIS A 66 22.91 19.05 -0.49
N SER A 67 22.29 19.68 -1.51
CA SER A 67 22.20 19.20 -2.90
C SER A 67 21.09 18.19 -3.26
N GLY A 68 20.06 18.67 -3.98
CA GLY A 68 19.36 17.99 -5.09
C GLY A 68 19.27 16.46 -5.15
N GLU A 69 18.89 15.79 -4.06
CA GLU A 69 18.80 14.33 -4.07
C GLU A 69 17.45 13.90 -4.69
N PRO A 70 17.45 13.02 -5.70
CA PRO A 70 16.23 12.59 -6.38
C PRO A 70 15.31 11.84 -5.41
N LEU A 71 14.00 12.04 -5.58
CA LEU A 71 12.97 11.25 -4.90
C LEU A 71 13.33 9.76 -4.95
N PRO A 72 13.20 9.01 -3.84
CA PRO A 72 13.43 7.57 -3.87
C PRO A 72 12.51 6.96 -4.93
N ARG A 73 13.05 6.18 -5.86
CA ARG A 73 12.26 5.59 -6.96
C ARG A 73 11.24 4.56 -6.48
N THR A 74 11.28 4.19 -5.21
CA THR A 74 10.37 3.22 -4.61
C THR A 74 9.91 3.65 -3.23
N VAL A 75 8.64 3.41 -2.92
CA VAL A 75 8.04 3.65 -1.61
C VAL A 75 7.58 2.33 -1.02
N VAL A 76 7.88 2.10 0.26
CA VAL A 76 7.37 0.94 0.99
C VAL A 76 6.26 1.42 1.91
N ILE A 77 5.11 0.75 1.86
CA ILE A 77 3.97 1.01 2.74
C ILE A 77 3.56 -0.26 3.48
N ASP A 78 3.06 -0.08 4.71
CA ASP A 78 2.44 -1.16 5.49
C ASP A 78 0.93 -1.12 5.27
N VAL A 79 0.38 -2.13 4.59
CA VAL A 79 -1.05 -2.26 4.29
C VAL A 79 -1.72 -3.12 5.35
N SER A 80 -2.83 -2.64 5.91
CA SER A 80 -3.67 -3.40 6.83
C SER A 80 -4.96 -3.85 6.14
N CYS A 81 -5.40 -5.09 6.41
CA CYS A 81 -6.69 -5.54 5.90
C CYS A 81 -7.83 -4.81 6.62
N GLY A 82 -8.47 -3.88 5.90
CA GLY A 82 -9.71 -3.22 6.31
C GLY A 82 -10.94 -3.73 5.58
N CYS A 83 -11.01 -5.01 5.21
CA CYS A 83 -12.21 -5.53 4.55
C CYS A 83 -13.44 -5.36 5.45
N GLY A 84 -14.58 -4.96 4.88
CA GLY A 84 -15.80 -4.66 5.64
C GLY A 84 -16.48 -5.86 6.32
N GLU A 85 -15.92 -7.06 6.14
CA GLU A 85 -16.46 -8.30 6.69
C GLU A 85 -16.14 -8.45 8.18
N PRO A 86 -17.11 -8.89 9.01
CA PRO A 86 -16.87 -9.18 10.41
C PRO A 86 -16.01 -10.44 10.55
N HIS A 87 -15.03 -10.37 11.46
CA HIS A 87 -14.18 -11.50 11.80
C HIS A 87 -14.38 -11.88 13.26
N THR A 88 -14.63 -13.17 13.53
CA THR A 88 -14.83 -13.67 14.89
C THR A 88 -13.63 -13.34 15.77
N GLY A 89 -13.88 -12.72 16.93
CA GLY A 89 -12.83 -12.28 17.86
C GLY A 89 -12.14 -10.97 17.47
N ALA A 90 -12.65 -10.25 16.45
CA ALA A 90 -12.20 -8.88 16.20
C ALA A 90 -12.63 -7.97 17.36
N PRO A 91 -11.76 -7.02 17.79
CA PRO A 91 -12.16 -5.98 18.72
C PRO A 91 -13.36 -5.19 18.18
N GLU A 92 -14.14 -4.61 19.09
CA GLU A 92 -15.22 -3.71 18.69
C GLU A 92 -14.66 -2.59 17.80
N GLN A 93 -15.40 -2.23 16.75
CA GLN A 93 -15.03 -1.19 15.79
C GLN A 93 -13.81 -1.51 14.88
N VAL A 94 -13.25 -2.73 14.95
CA VAL A 94 -12.19 -3.17 14.02
C VAL A 94 -12.80 -3.98 12.89
N THR A 95 -12.61 -3.50 11.65
CA THR A 95 -12.92 -4.26 10.44
C THR A 95 -11.69 -5.03 9.96
N GLY A 96 -11.94 -6.08 9.18
CA GLY A 96 -10.89 -6.89 8.59
C GLY A 96 -10.25 -7.92 9.51
N CYS A 97 -9.39 -8.75 8.93
CA CYS A 97 -8.94 -9.95 9.61
C CYS A 97 -7.76 -9.73 10.57
N GLY A 98 -7.21 -8.51 10.63
CA GLY A 98 -6.06 -8.14 11.48
C GLY A 98 -4.68 -8.41 10.87
N VAL A 99 -4.59 -8.76 9.59
CA VAL A 99 -3.28 -8.88 8.92
C VAL A 99 -2.76 -7.50 8.52
N ALA A 100 -1.47 -7.29 8.69
CA ALA A 100 -0.70 -6.22 8.06
C ALA A 100 0.47 -6.82 7.26
N PHE A 101 0.78 -6.23 6.10
CA PHE A 101 1.82 -6.70 5.19
C PHE A 101 2.46 -5.51 4.46
N ARG A 102 3.67 -5.70 3.92
CA ARG A 102 4.39 -4.64 3.22
C ARG A 102 4.22 -4.74 1.72
N VAL A 103 4.14 -3.59 1.07
CA VAL A 103 4.15 -3.49 -0.39
C VAL A 103 5.18 -2.44 -0.80
N GLN A 104 5.99 -2.79 -1.79
CA GLN A 104 6.90 -1.84 -2.44
C GLN A 104 6.24 -1.34 -3.73
N LEU A 105 6.11 -0.02 -3.83
CA LEU A 105 5.54 0.70 -4.94
C LEU A 105 6.68 1.35 -5.73
N VAL A 106 6.65 1.23 -7.05
CA VAL A 106 7.58 1.96 -7.92
C VAL A 106 6.95 3.31 -8.25
N LEU A 107 7.68 4.39 -7.97
CA LEU A 107 7.35 5.71 -8.47
C LEU A 107 7.77 5.74 -9.94
N ASP A 108 6.86 5.35 -10.82
CA ASP A 108 6.96 5.77 -12.20
C ASP A 108 6.82 7.29 -12.18
N ALA A 109 7.95 7.98 -12.40
CA ALA A 109 7.92 9.37 -12.79
C ALA A 109 7.24 9.41 -14.15
N GLY A 110 5.91 9.41 -14.15
CA GLY A 110 5.10 9.60 -15.33
C GLY A 110 5.64 10.84 -16.02
N ASN A 111 6.24 10.63 -17.18
CA ASN A 111 6.64 11.70 -18.06
C ASN A 111 5.38 12.54 -18.29
N PRO A 112 5.35 13.85 -17.98
CA PRO A 112 4.17 14.68 -18.19
C PRO A 112 3.84 14.93 -19.68
N ASP A 113 4.37 14.11 -20.59
CA ASP A 113 4.29 14.25 -22.04
C ASP A 113 3.51 13.09 -22.66
N GLU A 114 2.29 12.83 -22.21
CA GLU A 114 1.31 12.06 -23.01
C GLU A 114 -0.12 12.48 -22.67
N ALA A 115 -0.41 13.75 -22.92
CA ALA A 115 -1.78 14.25 -23.05
C ALA A 115 -1.83 15.37 -24.10
N ALA A 116 -1.61 15.00 -25.36
CA ALA A 116 -2.07 15.77 -26.52
C ALA A 116 -2.62 14.77 -27.54
N PRO A 117 -3.88 14.96 -27.96
CA PRO A 117 -4.08 15.41 -29.34
C PRO A 117 -4.74 16.78 -29.45
#